data_AF-A0A7W2GHN2-F1
#
_entry.id   AF-A0A7W2GHN2-F1
#
_cell.length_a   1.000
_cell.length_b   1.000
_cell.length_c   1.000
_cell.angle_alpha   90.00
_cell.angle_beta   90.00
_cell.angle_gamma   90.00
#
_symmetry.space_group_name_H-M   'P 1'
#
loop_
_entity.id
_entity.type
_entity.pdbx_description
1 polymer ?
#
loop_
_entity_poly.entity_id
_entity_poly.type
_entity_poly.pdbx_seq_one_letter_code
_entity_poly.pdbx_strand_id
1 'polypeptide(L)'
;MRSKIILLFSVILFTCSDKEDFSAYLIEPEIISGLNVESSYLIDQLINFSVFGDNGEDYTQISTFYIDGQEITGSQISHDDLGVHEVFAEYSIENQLYNTVLKNYSIVEPINKVLLEDFTGTWCGYCPPVKHAINMAMDLYSQNLTVVATHQNDEFAIDQEQDLTSSLGPFGLPEARINRLIEWIDPYDISELNDLVLTQNPIAISIESNIDGNDLTSRIRFVSKESLVDHKVVVYLTEDNLIADQANYLNFDENSYFYGMGNPIIDYSHEDVLRYSFTDILGDEILNSEALSDNLIYFDLDMSQFDFNPENTNIIAIIVNSDNLALNSQSARVGEFQDFN
;
A
#
# COMPACT_ATOMS: atom_id res chain seq x y z
N MET A 1 24.54 110.12 -13.94
CA MET A 1 24.59 108.88 -13.12
C MET A 1 23.42 108.00 -13.59
N ARG A 2 23.64 107.07 -14.55
CA ARG A 2 23.91 105.62 -14.35
C ARG A 2 22.82 104.96 -13.49
N SER A 3 21.76 104.40 -14.10
CA SER A 3 21.65 103.05 -14.70
C SER A 3 21.75 101.92 -13.68
N LYS A 4 20.68 101.12 -13.55
CA LYS A 4 20.75 99.66 -13.38
C LYS A 4 19.54 99.01 -14.06
N ILE A 5 19.85 98.24 -15.10
CA ILE A 5 19.02 97.28 -15.82
C ILE A 5 18.92 96.02 -14.95
N ILE A 6 17.72 95.44 -14.82
CA ILE A 6 17.53 94.12 -14.22
C ILE A 6 17.18 93.15 -15.36
N LEU A 7 18.07 92.18 -15.55
CA LEU A 7 17.97 91.05 -16.45
C LEU A 7 17.32 89.90 -15.66
N LEU A 8 16.24 89.28 -16.16
CA LEU A 8 15.74 88.02 -15.60
C LEU A 8 15.68 86.96 -16.70
N PHE A 9 16.28 85.83 -16.36
CA PHE A 9 16.74 84.73 -17.19
C PHE A 9 15.59 83.73 -17.42
N SER A 10 15.32 83.36 -18.67
CA SER A 10 14.39 82.29 -19.04
C SER A 10 15.12 80.95 -18.99
N VAL A 11 14.65 80.03 -18.14
CA VAL A 11 15.14 78.64 -18.06
C VAL A 11 14.16 77.75 -18.80
N ILE A 12 14.61 77.18 -19.92
CA ILE A 12 13.92 76.13 -20.67
C ILE A 12 14.29 74.80 -20.01
N LEU A 13 13.32 74.13 -19.39
CA LEU A 13 13.47 72.74 -18.96
C LEU A 13 12.99 71.82 -20.08
N PHE A 14 13.92 71.07 -20.66
CA PHE A 14 13.64 69.91 -21.49
C PHE A 14 13.08 68.80 -20.61
N THR A 15 11.84 68.36 -20.88
CA THR A 15 11.28 67.14 -20.30
C THR A 15 11.60 65.97 -21.24
N CYS A 16 12.51 65.10 -20.82
CA CYS A 16 12.69 63.78 -21.41
C CYS A 16 11.44 62.95 -21.10
N SER A 17 10.73 62.48 -22.13
CA SER A 17 9.68 61.47 -21.98
C SER A 17 10.36 60.11 -22.11
N ASP A 18 10.68 59.48 -20.98
CA ASP A 18 10.98 58.05 -21.00
C ASP A 18 9.70 57.32 -21.39
N LYS A 19 9.76 56.57 -22.49
CA LYS A 19 8.69 55.66 -22.87
C LYS A 19 8.83 54.44 -21.96
N GLU A 20 7.83 54.19 -21.13
CA GLU A 20 7.74 52.92 -20.44
C GLU A 20 7.51 51.80 -21.46
N ASP A 21 8.45 50.86 -21.48
CA ASP A 21 8.41 49.67 -22.31
C ASP A 21 7.59 48.60 -21.58
N PHE A 22 6.37 48.34 -22.05
CA PHE A 22 5.50 47.26 -21.57
C PHE A 22 5.81 45.94 -22.31
N SER A 23 7.09 45.64 -22.52
CA SER A 23 7.50 44.39 -23.15
C SER A 23 7.34 43.23 -22.17
N ALA A 24 6.28 42.45 -22.40
CA ALA A 24 6.02 41.10 -21.88
C ALA A 24 6.39 40.84 -20.41
N TYR A 25 5.47 41.11 -19.49
CA TYR A 25 5.39 40.27 -18.29
C TYR A 25 5.14 38.84 -18.78
N LEU A 26 6.17 38.01 -18.73
CA LEU A 26 6.00 36.56 -18.77
C LEU A 26 5.16 36.22 -17.54
N ILE A 27 3.92 35.80 -17.75
CA ILE A 27 3.09 35.29 -16.67
C ILE A 27 3.68 33.92 -16.34
N GLU A 28 4.41 33.83 -15.23
CA GLU A 28 4.84 32.54 -14.71
C GLU A 28 3.60 31.80 -14.18
N PRO A 29 3.44 30.50 -14.50
CA PRO A 29 2.31 29.73 -14.03
C PRO A 29 2.38 29.53 -12.51
N GLU A 30 1.23 29.56 -11.85
CA GLU A 30 1.10 29.23 -10.43
C GLU A 30 1.06 27.70 -10.24
N ILE A 31 1.81 27.17 -9.26
CA ILE A 31 1.91 25.71 -9.03
C ILE A 31 0.87 25.22 -8.00
N ILE A 32 0.07 24.20 -8.34
CA ILE A 32 -0.99 23.64 -7.48
C ILE A 32 -0.97 22.09 -7.36
N SER A 33 -1.40 21.50 -6.25
CA SER A 33 -1.30 20.04 -5.99
C SER A 33 -2.45 19.18 -6.52
N GLY A 34 -3.31 19.73 -7.37
CA GLY A 34 -4.62 19.19 -7.76
C GLY A 34 -4.66 17.99 -8.72
N LEU A 35 -3.52 17.51 -9.21
CA LEU A 35 -3.47 16.41 -10.18
C LEU A 35 -3.73 15.06 -9.50
N ASN A 36 -4.76 14.32 -9.90
CA ASN A 36 -5.02 12.95 -9.47
C ASN A 36 -4.33 11.94 -10.41
N VAL A 37 -3.47 11.12 -9.84
CA VAL A 37 -2.75 10.00 -10.46
C VAL A 37 -2.24 9.10 -9.33
N GLU A 38 -2.33 7.78 -9.51
CA GLU A 38 -1.78 6.77 -8.61
C GLU A 38 -0.28 6.58 -8.88
N SER A 39 0.47 6.08 -7.90
CA SER A 39 1.91 5.89 -8.03
C SER A 39 2.32 4.73 -8.94
N SER A 40 1.45 3.74 -9.17
CA SER A 40 1.70 2.62 -10.06
C SER A 40 0.48 2.12 -10.83
N TYR A 41 0.71 1.63 -12.05
CA TYR A 41 -0.26 1.04 -12.96
C TYR A 41 0.32 -0.20 -13.65
N LEU A 42 -0.53 -1.08 -14.16
CA LEU A 42 -0.10 -2.22 -14.97
C LEU A 42 0.09 -1.82 -16.44
N ILE A 43 0.85 -2.64 -17.18
CA ILE A 43 0.91 -2.56 -18.64
C ILE A 43 -0.53 -2.62 -19.20
N ASP A 44 -0.79 -1.77 -20.20
CA ASP A 44 -2.08 -1.59 -20.89
C ASP A 44 -3.24 -1.07 -20.01
N GLN A 45 -3.00 -0.77 -18.73
CA GLN A 45 -4.02 -0.14 -17.88
C GLN A 45 -4.31 1.28 -18.37
N LEU A 46 -5.61 1.60 -18.51
CA LEU A 46 -6.04 2.95 -18.88
C LEU A 46 -5.94 3.87 -17.66
N ILE A 47 -5.01 4.82 -17.73
CA ILE A 47 -4.80 5.85 -16.73
C ILE A 47 -5.70 7.05 -17.05
N ASN A 48 -6.49 7.48 -16.06
CA ASN A 48 -7.35 8.65 -16.16
C ASN A 48 -6.79 9.78 -15.29
N PHE A 49 -6.32 10.86 -15.93
CA PHE A 49 -5.89 12.05 -15.21
C PHE A 49 -7.06 12.99 -14.95
N SER A 50 -7.03 13.63 -13.79
CA SER A 50 -7.96 14.70 -13.44
C SER A 50 -7.26 15.80 -12.65
N VAL A 51 -7.74 17.03 -12.79
CA VAL A 51 -7.19 18.21 -12.09
C VAL A 51 -8.30 18.86 -11.28
N PHE A 52 -8.09 18.98 -9.97
CA PHE A 52 -9.01 19.65 -9.06
C PHE A 52 -8.37 20.87 -8.41
N GLY A 53 -9.10 21.98 -8.33
CA GLY A 53 -8.69 23.13 -7.52
C GLY A 53 -8.77 22.85 -6.03
N ASP A 54 -8.18 23.75 -5.22
CA ASP A 54 -8.26 23.68 -3.75
C ASP A 54 -9.69 23.75 -3.21
N ASN A 55 -10.62 24.31 -3.99
CA ASN A 55 -12.05 24.37 -3.72
C ASN A 55 -12.81 23.08 -4.12
N GLY A 56 -12.12 22.08 -4.68
CA GLY A 56 -12.70 20.85 -5.23
C GLY A 56 -13.32 21.01 -6.62
N GLU A 57 -13.13 22.14 -7.29
CA GLU A 57 -13.63 22.36 -8.66
C GLU A 57 -12.82 21.56 -9.67
N ASP A 58 -13.49 20.88 -10.59
CA ASP A 58 -12.87 20.05 -11.63
C ASP A 58 -12.46 20.91 -12.84
N TYR A 59 -11.16 20.99 -13.08
CA TYR A 59 -10.55 21.70 -14.20
C TYR A 59 -10.08 20.77 -15.32
N THR A 60 -10.32 19.46 -15.23
CA THR A 60 -9.81 18.44 -16.17
C THR A 60 -10.11 18.77 -17.64
N GLN A 61 -11.31 19.27 -17.94
CA GLN A 61 -11.71 19.56 -19.33
C GLN A 61 -11.00 20.77 -19.97
N ILE A 62 -10.44 21.66 -19.14
CA ILE A 62 -9.70 22.84 -19.59
C ILE A 62 -8.18 22.65 -19.41
N SER A 63 -7.76 21.48 -18.93
CA SER A 63 -6.36 21.14 -18.72
C SER A 63 -5.74 20.47 -19.95
N THR A 64 -4.49 20.83 -20.20
CA THR A 64 -3.58 20.14 -21.11
C THR A 64 -2.59 19.32 -20.29
N PHE A 65 -2.51 18.02 -20.53
CA PHE A 65 -1.63 17.12 -19.81
C PHE A 65 -0.32 16.88 -20.57
N TYR A 66 0.78 16.80 -19.82
CA TYR A 66 2.12 16.56 -20.33
C TYR A 66 2.71 15.34 -19.64
N ILE A 67 3.19 14.37 -20.42
CA ILE A 67 3.88 13.17 -19.94
C ILE A 67 5.29 13.17 -20.50
N ASP A 68 6.29 13.08 -19.63
CA ASP A 68 7.71 13.18 -19.98
C ASP A 68 8.02 14.43 -20.84
N GLY A 69 7.32 15.52 -20.54
CA GLY A 69 7.41 16.80 -21.25
C GLY A 69 6.68 16.86 -22.60
N GLN A 70 5.98 15.79 -23.01
CA GLN A 70 5.20 15.76 -24.25
C GLN A 70 3.70 15.92 -23.98
N GLU A 71 3.06 16.85 -24.69
CA GLU A 71 1.61 17.05 -24.63
C GLU A 71 0.87 15.80 -25.14
N ILE A 72 -0.16 15.37 -24.41
CA ILE A 72 -1.05 14.29 -24.83
C ILE A 72 -2.43 14.82 -25.25
N THR A 73 -3.14 14.05 -26.08
CA THR A 73 -4.52 14.38 -26.46
C THR A 73 -5.49 13.87 -25.40
N GLY A 74 -6.26 14.77 -24.80
CA GLY A 74 -7.23 14.43 -23.76
C GLY A 74 -6.58 14.20 -22.40
N SER A 75 -7.25 13.46 -21.53
CA SER A 75 -6.84 13.23 -20.15
C SER A 75 -6.61 11.75 -19.82
N GLN A 76 -6.32 10.94 -20.85
CA GLN A 76 -6.18 9.49 -20.72
C GLN A 76 -4.94 8.99 -21.45
N ILE A 77 -4.28 7.98 -20.90
CA ILE A 77 -3.15 7.27 -21.54
C ILE A 77 -3.11 5.81 -21.08
N SER A 78 -2.44 4.96 -21.85
CA SER A 78 -1.95 3.65 -21.43
C SER A 78 -0.53 3.45 -21.96
N HIS A 79 0.25 2.58 -21.33
CA HIS A 79 1.63 2.27 -21.69
C HIS A 79 1.78 0.78 -21.99
N ASP A 80 2.58 0.43 -23.00
CA ASP A 80 2.82 -0.96 -23.42
C ASP A 80 4.18 -1.52 -22.92
N ASP A 81 4.94 -0.72 -22.19
CA ASP A 81 6.24 -1.04 -21.63
C ASP A 81 6.38 -0.62 -20.15
N LEU A 82 7.32 -1.26 -19.46
CA LEU A 82 7.66 -0.95 -18.07
C LEU A 82 8.50 0.33 -18.01
N GLY A 83 8.20 1.20 -17.06
CA GLY A 83 8.88 2.48 -16.98
C GLY A 83 8.41 3.34 -15.81
N VAL A 84 9.12 4.46 -15.63
CA VAL A 84 8.69 5.54 -14.73
C VAL A 84 8.44 6.74 -15.61
N HIS A 85 7.31 7.40 -15.38
CA HIS A 85 6.86 8.56 -16.14
C HIS A 85 6.58 9.72 -15.20
N GLU A 86 6.79 10.93 -15.71
CA GLU A 86 6.45 12.16 -15.00
C GLU A 86 5.25 12.82 -15.69
N VAL A 87 4.27 13.29 -14.91
CA VAL A 87 3.07 13.96 -15.41
C VAL A 87 2.81 15.27 -14.68
N PHE A 88 2.44 16.28 -15.45
CA PHE A 88 1.84 17.51 -14.94
C PHE A 88 0.77 17.99 -15.93
N ALA A 89 -0.07 18.92 -15.48
CA ALA A 89 -1.09 19.55 -16.30
C ALA A 89 -0.97 21.06 -16.25
N GLU A 90 -1.30 21.72 -17.35
CA GLU A 90 -1.42 23.18 -17.46
C GLU A 90 -2.87 23.55 -17.75
N TYR A 91 -3.38 24.60 -17.11
CA TYR A 91 -4.71 25.15 -17.41
C TYR A 91 -4.76 26.65 -17.14
N SER A 92 -5.80 27.34 -17.62
CA SER A 92 -5.96 28.78 -17.42
C SER A 92 -7.34 29.17 -16.92
N ILE A 93 -7.38 30.04 -15.92
CA ILE A 93 -8.59 30.68 -15.39
C ILE A 93 -8.41 32.19 -15.50
N GLU A 94 -9.37 32.88 -16.12
CA GLU A 94 -9.34 34.35 -16.25
C GLU A 94 -8.01 34.91 -16.85
N ASN A 95 -7.38 34.16 -17.76
CA ASN A 95 -6.06 34.44 -18.38
C ASN A 95 -4.85 34.34 -17.42
N GLN A 96 -5.03 33.82 -16.22
CA GLN A 96 -3.93 33.37 -15.36
C GLN A 96 -3.62 31.91 -15.67
N LEU A 97 -2.34 31.57 -15.80
CA LEU A 97 -1.87 30.21 -16.06
C LEU A 97 -1.55 29.50 -14.75
N TYR A 98 -1.89 28.22 -14.68
CA TYR A 98 -1.64 27.34 -13.56
C TYR A 98 -1.03 26.04 -14.06
N ASN A 99 -0.04 25.53 -13.33
CA ASN A 99 0.56 24.23 -13.56
C ASN A 99 0.35 23.36 -12.33
N THR A 100 0.07 22.09 -12.52
CA THR A 100 0.07 21.17 -11.39
C THR A 100 1.49 20.86 -10.94
N VAL A 101 1.63 20.46 -9.69
CA VAL A 101 2.85 19.80 -9.19
C VAL A 101 3.15 18.60 -10.09
N LEU A 102 4.41 18.46 -10.50
CA LEU A 102 4.91 17.29 -11.22
C LEU A 102 4.77 16.05 -10.34
N LYS A 103 4.12 15.01 -10.85
CA LYS A 103 3.95 13.73 -10.17
C LYS A 103 4.61 12.61 -10.98
N ASN A 104 5.12 11.60 -10.29
CA ASN A 104 5.70 10.41 -10.91
C ASN A 104 4.75 9.23 -10.73
N TYR A 105 4.67 8.38 -11.74
CA TYR A 105 3.99 7.09 -11.66
C TYR A 105 4.81 6.03 -12.42
N SER A 106 4.63 4.77 -12.04
CA SER A 106 5.37 3.64 -12.60
C SER A 106 4.43 2.67 -13.34
N ILE A 107 4.92 2.11 -14.43
CA ILE A 107 4.29 0.98 -15.12
C ILE A 107 5.04 -0.28 -14.70
N VAL A 108 4.32 -1.19 -14.05
CA VAL A 108 4.90 -2.33 -13.34
C VAL A 108 4.26 -3.66 -13.75
N GLU A 109 5.02 -4.74 -13.55
CA GLU A 109 4.48 -6.09 -13.48
C GLU A 109 4.17 -6.43 -12.02
N PRO A 110 3.05 -7.12 -11.71
CA PRO A 110 2.76 -7.55 -10.37
C PRO A 110 3.81 -8.55 -9.85
N ILE A 111 4.23 -8.37 -8.60
CA ILE A 111 5.07 -9.34 -7.88
C ILE A 111 4.17 -10.37 -7.19
N ASN A 112 4.50 -11.65 -7.32
CA ASN A 112 3.85 -12.69 -6.55
C ASN A 112 4.32 -12.65 -5.09
N LYS A 113 3.36 -12.48 -4.18
CA LYS A 113 3.57 -12.56 -2.75
C LYS A 113 2.77 -13.74 -2.19
N VAL A 114 3.50 -14.74 -1.73
CA VAL A 114 2.96 -15.97 -1.16
C VAL A 114 2.51 -15.69 0.27
N LEU A 115 1.28 -16.10 0.59
CA LEU A 115 0.77 -16.05 1.95
C LEU A 115 1.26 -17.30 2.71
N LEU A 116 1.90 -17.08 3.86
CA LEU A 116 2.16 -18.13 4.85
C LEU A 116 1.22 -17.92 6.03
N GLU A 117 0.47 -18.95 6.39
CA GLU A 117 -0.39 -18.95 7.57
C GLU A 117 0.17 -19.90 8.62
N ASP A 118 0.42 -19.37 9.82
CA ASP A 118 0.86 -20.12 11.00
C ASP A 118 -0.32 -20.33 11.93
N PHE A 119 -0.83 -21.54 12.05
CA PHE A 119 -1.83 -21.84 13.06
C PHE A 119 -1.11 -22.37 14.30
N THR A 120 -1.27 -21.65 15.40
CA THR A 120 -0.41 -21.78 16.57
C THR A 120 -1.14 -21.54 17.88
N GLY A 121 -0.41 -21.66 18.99
CA GLY A 121 -0.91 -21.33 20.31
C GLY A 121 0.20 -21.36 21.36
N THR A 122 0.09 -20.52 22.39
CA THR A 122 1.07 -20.43 23.47
C THR A 122 1.26 -21.76 24.21
N TRP A 123 0.21 -22.59 24.26
CA TRP A 123 0.22 -23.93 24.85
C TRP A 123 0.84 -25.03 23.95
N CYS A 124 1.10 -24.75 22.67
CA CYS A 124 1.54 -25.74 21.69
C CYS A 124 3.06 -25.92 21.71
N GLY A 125 3.53 -26.98 22.38
CA GLY A 125 4.96 -27.25 22.53
C GLY A 125 5.74 -27.63 21.26
N TYR A 126 5.03 -27.92 20.16
CA TYR A 126 5.62 -28.23 18.85
C TYR A 126 5.45 -27.12 17.81
N CYS A 127 4.83 -25.99 18.18
CA CYS A 127 4.65 -24.84 17.29
C CYS A 127 5.92 -23.99 17.06
N PRO A 128 6.89 -23.86 18.00
CA PRO A 128 8.08 -23.03 17.76
C PRO A 128 8.87 -23.34 16.47
N PRO A 129 9.09 -24.61 16.07
CA PRO A 129 9.71 -24.94 14.78
C PRO A 129 9.05 -24.31 13.55
N VAL A 130 7.72 -24.18 13.54
CA VAL A 130 6.98 -23.58 12.43
C VAL A 130 7.32 -22.11 12.29
N LYS A 131 7.21 -21.36 13.40
CA LYS A 131 7.56 -19.94 13.40
C LYS A 131 9.02 -19.72 13.02
N HIS A 132 9.93 -20.61 13.44
CA HIS A 132 11.33 -20.54 13.03
C HIS A 132 11.50 -20.71 11.51
N ALA A 133 10.81 -21.69 10.90
CA ALA A 133 10.86 -21.90 9.46
C ALA A 133 10.27 -20.70 8.67
N ILE A 134 9.19 -20.11 9.17
CA ILE A 134 8.60 -18.89 8.59
C ILE A 134 9.59 -17.73 8.65
N ASN A 135 10.22 -17.48 9.81
CA ASN A 135 11.20 -16.40 9.94
C ASN A 135 12.39 -16.59 8.97
N MET A 136 12.86 -17.83 8.82
CA MET A 136 13.90 -18.15 7.84
C MET A 136 13.43 -17.92 6.40
N ALA A 137 12.17 -18.21 6.09
CA ALA A 137 11.58 -17.93 4.78
C ALA A 137 11.47 -16.42 4.51
N MET A 138 11.04 -15.63 5.51
CA MET A 138 10.98 -14.17 5.43
C MET A 138 12.35 -13.54 5.23
N ASP A 139 13.38 -14.04 5.90
CA ASP A 139 14.77 -13.59 5.70
C ASP A 139 15.25 -13.86 4.25
N LEU A 140 14.81 -14.96 3.64
CA LEU A 140 15.21 -15.34 2.29
C LEU A 140 14.39 -14.63 1.19
N TYR A 141 13.11 -14.38 1.45
CA TYR A 141 12.14 -13.87 0.47
C TYR A 141 11.40 -12.62 0.99
N SER A 142 12.15 -11.64 1.49
CA SER A 142 11.64 -10.48 2.24
C SER A 142 10.62 -9.59 1.53
N GLN A 143 10.49 -9.70 0.20
CA GLN A 143 9.53 -8.92 -0.60
C GLN A 143 8.41 -9.78 -1.20
N ASN A 144 8.47 -11.10 -1.02
CA ASN A 144 7.59 -12.06 -1.69
C ASN A 144 6.71 -12.86 -0.73
N LEU A 145 6.71 -12.53 0.56
CA LEU A 145 5.92 -13.23 1.56
C LEU A 145 5.03 -12.25 2.32
N THR A 146 3.83 -12.71 2.64
CA THR A 146 3.02 -12.16 3.72
C THR A 146 2.79 -13.27 4.73
N VAL A 147 2.64 -12.90 6.00
CA VAL A 147 2.48 -13.87 7.09
C VAL A 147 1.28 -13.49 7.95
N VAL A 148 0.52 -14.49 8.37
CA VAL A 148 -0.56 -14.34 9.34
C VAL A 148 -0.50 -15.50 10.32
N ALA A 149 -0.31 -15.20 11.61
CA ALA A 149 -0.33 -16.19 12.68
C ALA A 149 -1.70 -16.19 13.38
N THR A 150 -2.45 -17.29 13.25
CA THR A 150 -3.74 -17.48 13.90
C THR A 150 -3.55 -18.29 15.19
N HIS A 151 -3.70 -17.63 16.32
CA HIS A 151 -3.64 -18.23 17.65
C HIS A 151 -4.95 -18.92 18.02
N GLN A 152 -4.90 -20.15 18.54
CA GLN A 152 -6.07 -20.93 18.94
C GLN A 152 -6.21 -21.10 20.44
N ASN A 153 -7.39 -20.77 20.98
CA ASN A 153 -7.77 -21.02 22.38
C ASN A 153 -6.78 -20.49 23.43
N ASP A 154 -6.14 -19.34 23.18
CA ASP A 154 -5.23 -18.67 24.12
C ASP A 154 -5.48 -17.15 24.19
N GLU A 155 -4.58 -16.40 24.83
CA GLU A 155 -4.74 -14.96 25.03
C GLU A 155 -4.70 -14.10 23.76
N PHE A 156 -4.25 -14.65 22.63
CA PHE A 156 -4.13 -13.95 21.35
C PHE A 156 -5.18 -14.37 20.32
N ALA A 157 -6.02 -15.36 20.64
CA ALA A 157 -7.11 -15.78 19.76
C ALA A 157 -8.16 -14.67 19.60
N ILE A 158 -8.64 -14.48 18.37
CA ILE A 158 -9.77 -13.59 18.05
C ILE A 158 -11.10 -14.35 18.08
N ASP A 159 -12.21 -13.63 18.21
CA ASP A 159 -13.55 -14.24 18.28
C ASP A 159 -13.89 -15.11 17.06
N GLN A 160 -13.40 -14.73 15.87
CA GLN A 160 -13.64 -15.44 14.60
C GLN A 160 -12.65 -16.61 14.35
N GLU A 161 -11.75 -16.91 15.28
CA GLU A 161 -10.74 -17.99 15.12
C GLU A 161 -11.39 -19.31 14.74
N GLN A 162 -12.44 -19.70 15.47
CA GLN A 162 -13.12 -20.97 15.24
C GLN A 162 -13.80 -21.05 13.85
N ASP A 163 -14.32 -19.93 13.35
CA ASP A 163 -14.95 -19.87 12.04
C ASP A 163 -13.89 -20.04 10.93
N LEU A 164 -12.71 -19.45 11.09
CA LEU A 164 -11.57 -19.63 10.19
C LEU A 164 -11.09 -21.08 10.19
N THR A 165 -10.78 -21.63 11.37
CA THR A 165 -10.18 -22.96 11.51
C THR A 165 -11.15 -24.08 11.17
N SER A 166 -12.45 -23.91 11.41
CA SER A 166 -13.47 -24.89 10.96
C SER A 166 -13.69 -24.89 9.45
N SER A 167 -13.42 -23.77 8.77
CA SER A 167 -13.66 -23.61 7.33
C SER A 167 -12.46 -24.00 6.49
N LEU A 168 -11.25 -23.58 6.88
CA LEU A 168 -10.02 -23.90 6.17
C LEU A 168 -9.35 -25.15 6.76
N GLY A 169 -9.53 -25.43 8.05
CA GLY A 169 -8.55 -26.17 8.87
C GLY A 169 -7.55 -25.17 9.48
N PRO A 170 -6.69 -25.58 10.43
CA PRO A 170 -6.35 -26.94 10.90
C PRO A 170 -7.39 -27.61 11.80
N PHE A 171 -7.28 -28.93 11.95
CA PHE A 171 -7.94 -29.68 13.03
C PHE A 171 -7.00 -30.05 14.20
N GLY A 172 -5.76 -29.56 14.17
CA GLY A 172 -4.76 -29.75 15.22
C GLY A 172 -3.55 -28.83 15.03
N LEU A 173 -2.78 -28.63 16.10
CA LEU A 173 -1.59 -27.78 16.09
C LEU A 173 -0.30 -28.61 16.29
N PRO A 174 0.85 -28.16 15.75
CA PRO A 174 0.99 -27.05 14.81
C PRO A 174 0.44 -27.38 13.42
N GLU A 175 0.09 -26.37 12.64
CA GLU A 175 -0.11 -26.52 11.21
C GLU A 175 0.25 -25.20 10.51
N ALA A 176 1.02 -25.30 9.42
CA ALA A 176 1.34 -24.18 8.57
C ALA A 176 0.79 -24.41 7.17
N ARG A 177 0.45 -23.31 6.49
CA ARG A 177 -0.09 -23.36 5.15
C ARG A 177 0.51 -22.32 4.24
N ILE A 178 0.64 -22.70 2.99
CA ILE A 178 0.97 -21.85 1.87
C ILE A 178 -0.34 -21.54 1.13
N ASN A 179 -0.61 -20.27 0.89
CA ASN A 179 -1.76 -19.79 0.14
C ASN A 179 -3.11 -20.41 0.58
N ARG A 180 -3.33 -20.53 1.90
CA ARG A 180 -4.52 -21.09 2.58
C ARG A 180 -4.77 -22.57 2.47
N LEU A 181 -4.50 -23.19 1.33
CA LEU A 181 -4.97 -24.56 1.06
C LEU A 181 -3.83 -25.58 0.90
N ILE A 182 -2.58 -25.13 0.78
CA ILE A 182 -1.44 -26.03 0.62
C ILE A 182 -0.82 -26.22 1.99
N GLU A 183 -0.95 -27.41 2.57
CA GLU A 183 -0.27 -27.75 3.82
C GLU A 183 1.25 -27.67 3.63
N TRP A 184 1.93 -26.89 4.47
CA TRP A 184 3.38 -26.86 4.56
C TRP A 184 3.77 -27.67 5.78
N ILE A 185 4.31 -28.87 5.54
CA ILE A 185 4.48 -29.90 6.57
C ILE A 185 5.94 -30.00 7.01
N ASP A 186 6.17 -30.49 8.23
CA ASP A 186 7.50 -30.82 8.76
C ASP A 186 8.30 -31.66 7.73
N PRO A 187 9.53 -31.25 7.36
CA PRO A 187 10.40 -30.30 8.07
C PRO A 187 10.26 -28.82 7.69
N TYR A 188 9.15 -28.43 7.03
CA TYR A 188 8.90 -27.06 6.55
C TYR A 188 10.01 -26.61 5.60
N ASP A 189 10.23 -27.38 4.53
CA ASP A 189 11.30 -27.12 3.57
C ASP A 189 11.03 -25.82 2.82
N ILE A 190 11.84 -24.80 3.11
CA ILE A 190 11.75 -23.46 2.50
C ILE A 190 11.92 -23.54 0.97
N SER A 191 12.58 -24.59 0.46
CA SER A 191 12.76 -24.75 -0.98
C SER A 191 11.46 -24.97 -1.75
N GLU A 192 10.37 -25.35 -1.06
CA GLU A 192 9.01 -25.43 -1.64
C GLU A 192 8.48 -24.06 -2.08
N LEU A 193 9.02 -22.96 -1.52
CA LEU A 193 8.63 -21.60 -1.85
C LEU A 193 9.35 -21.06 -3.10
N ASN A 194 10.46 -21.66 -3.53
CA ASN A 194 11.32 -21.14 -4.60
C ASN A 194 10.55 -20.82 -5.89
N ASP A 195 9.76 -21.77 -6.37
CA ASP A 195 9.03 -21.61 -7.63
C ASP A 195 7.80 -20.71 -7.44
N LEU A 196 7.21 -20.72 -6.24
CA LEU A 196 6.05 -19.90 -5.92
C LEU A 196 6.42 -18.42 -5.94
N VAL A 197 7.48 -17.99 -5.24
CA VAL A 197 7.86 -16.57 -5.20
C VAL A 197 8.30 -16.01 -6.55
N LEU A 198 8.69 -16.87 -7.50
CA LEU A 198 9.07 -16.48 -8.87
C LEU A 198 7.93 -16.59 -9.89
N THR A 199 6.76 -17.05 -9.48
CA THR A 199 5.60 -17.20 -10.36
C THR A 199 5.12 -15.84 -10.83
N GLN A 200 4.76 -15.72 -12.11
CA GLN A 200 4.12 -14.51 -12.63
C GLN A 200 2.70 -14.42 -12.08
N ASN A 201 2.32 -13.26 -11.55
CA ASN A 201 0.99 -13.02 -11.01
C ASN A 201 0.25 -11.97 -11.83
N PRO A 202 -1.04 -12.17 -12.15
CA PRO A 202 -1.82 -11.15 -12.85
C PRO A 202 -2.36 -10.05 -11.92
N ILE A 203 -2.32 -10.22 -10.61
CA ILE A 203 -2.98 -9.37 -9.61
C ILE A 203 -1.94 -8.52 -8.89
N ALA A 204 -2.11 -7.21 -8.88
CA ALA A 204 -1.35 -6.30 -8.04
C ALA A 204 -2.24 -5.71 -6.95
N ILE A 205 -1.69 -5.54 -5.74
CA ILE A 205 -2.39 -5.04 -4.57
C ILE A 205 -1.51 -3.95 -3.93
N SER A 206 -2.10 -2.79 -3.64
CA SER A 206 -1.49 -1.75 -2.83
C SER A 206 -2.36 -1.44 -1.62
N ILE A 207 -1.70 -1.01 -0.56
CA ILE A 207 -2.29 -0.71 0.74
C ILE A 207 -1.81 0.68 1.13
N GLU A 208 -2.74 1.59 1.36
CA GLU A 208 -2.48 2.89 1.97
C GLU A 208 -3.25 2.96 3.27
N SER A 209 -2.62 3.42 4.35
CA SER A 209 -3.32 3.65 5.60
C SER A 209 -2.82 4.89 6.31
N ASN A 210 -3.70 5.48 7.11
CA ASN A 210 -3.41 6.66 7.92
C ASN A 210 -4.07 6.53 9.29
N ILE A 211 -3.38 7.00 10.31
CA ILE A 211 -3.89 7.10 11.68
C ILE A 211 -4.13 8.57 12.01
N ASP A 212 -5.35 8.92 12.41
CA ASP A 212 -5.66 10.21 13.04
C ASP A 212 -6.25 9.98 14.43
N GLY A 213 -5.45 10.26 15.46
CA GLY A 213 -5.80 9.89 16.83
C GLY A 213 -5.91 8.37 17.00
N ASN A 214 -7.12 7.86 17.20
CA ASN A 214 -7.42 6.42 17.31
C ASN A 214 -8.09 5.86 16.04
N ASP A 215 -8.41 6.71 15.07
CA ASP A 215 -9.10 6.29 13.86
C ASP A 215 -8.06 5.86 12.82
N LEU A 216 -8.10 4.56 12.48
CA LEU A 216 -7.34 3.99 11.38
C LEU A 216 -8.22 3.98 10.13
N THR A 217 -7.80 4.76 9.13
CA THR A 217 -8.39 4.75 7.79
C THR A 217 -7.48 3.99 6.84
N SER A 218 -8.03 3.09 6.03
CA SER A 218 -7.24 2.27 5.10
C SER A 218 -7.90 2.19 3.73
N ARG A 219 -7.08 2.22 2.68
CA ARG A 219 -7.47 2.08 1.28
C ARG A 219 -6.73 0.90 0.69
N ILE A 220 -7.47 -0.14 0.33
CA ILE A 220 -6.96 -1.29 -0.42
C ILE A 220 -7.29 -1.07 -1.88
N ARG A 221 -6.25 -1.03 -2.71
CA ARG A 221 -6.39 -0.94 -4.16
C ARG A 221 -5.87 -2.22 -4.79
N PHE A 222 -6.61 -2.77 -5.75
CA PHE A 222 -6.10 -3.87 -6.55
C PHE A 222 -6.49 -3.74 -8.02
N VAL A 223 -5.61 -4.22 -8.88
CA VAL A 223 -5.78 -4.29 -10.34
C VAL A 223 -5.35 -5.68 -10.78
N SER A 224 -6.10 -6.31 -11.67
CA SER A 224 -5.72 -7.59 -12.25
C SER A 224 -5.70 -7.53 -13.77
N LYS A 225 -4.78 -8.27 -14.40
CA LYS A 225 -4.74 -8.46 -15.87
C LYS A 225 -5.98 -9.20 -16.40
N GLU A 226 -6.71 -9.87 -15.52
CA GLU A 226 -7.93 -10.62 -15.83
C GLU A 226 -9.10 -10.14 -14.94
N SER A 227 -10.33 -10.44 -15.34
CA SER A 227 -11.51 -10.12 -14.52
C SER A 227 -11.58 -11.05 -13.30
N LEU A 228 -11.83 -10.48 -12.11
CA LEU A 228 -11.94 -11.25 -10.87
C LEU A 228 -13.42 -11.61 -10.61
N VAL A 229 -13.86 -12.73 -11.19
CA VAL A 229 -15.24 -13.27 -11.03
C VAL A 229 -15.24 -14.38 -9.98
N ASP A 230 -16.17 -14.34 -9.03
CA ASP A 230 -16.27 -15.30 -7.90
C ASP A 230 -15.00 -15.33 -7.03
N HIS A 231 -14.28 -14.21 -6.97
CA HIS A 231 -13.13 -14.01 -6.08
C HIS A 231 -13.56 -13.25 -4.83
N LYS A 232 -12.78 -13.38 -3.77
CA LYS A 232 -12.96 -12.64 -2.52
C LYS A 232 -11.71 -11.87 -2.16
N VAL A 233 -11.92 -10.77 -1.45
CA VAL A 233 -10.87 -9.99 -0.82
C VAL A 233 -10.92 -10.24 0.67
N VAL A 234 -9.76 -10.52 1.26
CA VAL A 234 -9.61 -10.69 2.70
C VAL A 234 -8.67 -9.62 3.19
N VAL A 235 -9.07 -8.91 4.24
CA VAL A 235 -8.24 -7.85 4.81
C VAL A 235 -8.17 -8.03 6.31
N TYR A 236 -6.95 -8.25 6.79
CA TYR A 236 -6.64 -8.48 8.19
C TYR A 236 -5.77 -7.38 8.76
N LEU A 237 -5.79 -7.26 10.08
CA LEU A 237 -4.77 -6.56 10.86
C LEU A 237 -4.01 -7.59 11.69
N THR A 238 -2.69 -7.58 11.57
CA THR A 238 -1.79 -8.38 12.40
C THR A 238 -1.02 -7.48 13.37
N GLU A 239 -0.52 -8.07 14.46
CA GLU A 239 0.33 -7.37 15.43
C GLU A 239 1.57 -8.20 15.78
N ASP A 240 2.70 -7.50 15.79
CA ASP A 240 4.02 -8.00 16.12
C ASP A 240 4.35 -7.79 17.61
N ASN A 241 5.34 -8.53 18.08
CA ASN A 241 5.93 -8.40 19.40
C ASN A 241 4.92 -8.47 20.58
N LEU A 242 3.97 -9.41 20.49
CA LEU A 242 3.10 -9.77 21.60
C LEU A 242 3.81 -10.75 22.53
N ILE A 243 3.94 -10.39 23.81
CA ILE A 243 4.75 -11.15 24.76
C ILE A 243 3.89 -12.15 25.55
N ALA A 244 4.24 -13.43 25.46
CA ALA A 244 3.68 -14.50 26.29
C ALA A 244 4.67 -15.66 26.47
N ASP A 245 4.42 -16.54 27.44
CA ASP A 245 5.22 -17.75 27.63
C ASP A 245 4.81 -18.81 26.59
N GLN A 246 5.77 -19.35 25.84
CA GLN A 246 5.52 -20.35 24.79
C GLN A 246 5.93 -21.75 25.25
N ALA A 247 5.02 -22.72 25.24
CA ALA A 247 5.36 -24.12 25.49
C ALA A 247 6.43 -24.62 24.50
N ASN A 248 7.34 -25.49 24.96
CA ASN A 248 8.45 -26.00 24.17
C ASN A 248 8.78 -27.46 24.53
N TYR A 249 8.34 -28.40 23.70
CA TYR A 249 8.60 -29.83 23.89
C TYR A 249 9.97 -30.27 23.35
N LEU A 250 10.74 -29.35 22.76
CA LEU A 250 12.07 -29.61 22.21
C LEU A 250 13.21 -29.13 23.13
N ASN A 251 12.89 -28.65 24.34
CA ASN A 251 13.88 -28.17 25.31
C ASN A 251 15.01 -29.19 25.61
N PHE A 252 14.76 -30.49 25.48
CA PHE A 252 15.74 -31.55 25.74
C PHE A 252 16.30 -32.21 24.48
N ASP A 253 15.94 -31.75 23.28
CA ASP A 253 16.51 -32.23 22.02
C ASP A 253 17.75 -31.41 21.65
N GLU A 254 18.94 -31.99 21.82
CA GLU A 254 20.22 -31.32 21.56
C GLU A 254 20.41 -30.85 20.10
N ASN A 255 19.61 -31.35 19.15
CA ASN A 255 19.65 -30.92 17.75
C ASN A 255 18.65 -29.81 17.42
N SER A 256 17.78 -29.44 18.36
CA SER A 256 16.77 -28.40 18.16
C SER A 256 17.34 -27.01 18.37
N TYR A 257 16.89 -26.05 17.56
CA TYR A 257 17.10 -24.63 17.81
C TYR A 257 16.59 -24.19 19.21
N PHE A 258 15.58 -24.91 19.73
CA PHE A 258 14.92 -24.61 21.00
C PHE A 258 15.50 -25.37 22.21
N TYR A 259 16.65 -26.04 22.04
CA TYR A 259 17.32 -26.75 23.12
C TYR A 259 17.73 -25.82 24.26
N GLY A 260 17.39 -26.19 25.49
CA GLY A 260 17.78 -25.44 26.70
C GLY A 260 17.09 -24.08 26.90
N MET A 261 16.10 -23.72 26.07
CA MET A 261 15.36 -22.45 26.19
C MET A 261 14.27 -22.45 27.26
N GLY A 262 14.01 -23.59 27.90
CA GLY A 262 12.94 -23.77 28.89
C GLY A 262 11.69 -24.41 28.31
N ASN A 263 10.80 -24.87 29.20
CA ASN A 263 9.43 -25.24 28.88
C ASN A 263 8.49 -24.77 30.02
N PRO A 264 7.78 -23.64 29.85
CA PRO A 264 7.76 -22.80 28.65
C PRO A 264 9.08 -22.02 28.41
N ILE A 265 9.26 -21.52 27.19
CA ILE A 265 10.17 -20.42 26.85
C ILE A 265 9.53 -19.15 27.41
N ILE A 266 10.22 -18.50 28.35
CA ILE A 266 9.70 -17.33 29.06
C ILE A 266 9.82 -16.07 28.21
N ASP A 267 8.81 -15.20 28.29
CA ASP A 267 8.77 -13.91 27.58
C ASP A 267 9.03 -14.06 26.07
N TYR A 268 8.39 -15.06 25.43
CA TYR A 268 8.51 -15.29 23.99
C TYR A 268 7.74 -14.22 23.22
N SER A 269 8.35 -13.75 22.13
CA SER A 269 7.78 -12.74 21.23
C SER A 269 7.00 -13.40 20.11
N HIS A 270 5.69 -13.16 20.07
CA HIS A 270 4.80 -13.62 19.01
C HIS A 270 4.66 -12.52 17.95
N GLU A 271 4.92 -12.89 16.69
CA GLU A 271 4.92 -11.99 15.53
C GLU A 271 3.83 -12.40 14.53
N ASP A 272 3.39 -11.46 13.71
CA ASP A 272 2.37 -11.60 12.67
C ASP A 272 1.00 -12.06 13.18
N VAL A 273 0.70 -11.85 14.47
CA VAL A 273 -0.50 -12.39 15.12
C VAL A 273 -1.75 -11.73 14.54
N LEU A 274 -2.70 -12.51 14.04
CA LEU A 274 -4.00 -12.02 13.59
C LEU A 274 -4.76 -11.43 14.77
N ARG A 275 -5.07 -10.13 14.71
CA ARG A 275 -5.77 -9.41 15.78
C ARG A 275 -7.12 -8.86 15.38
N TYR A 276 -7.37 -8.67 14.09
CA TYR A 276 -8.66 -8.21 13.58
C TYR A 276 -8.87 -8.58 12.11
N SER A 277 -10.14 -8.76 11.71
CA SER A 277 -10.55 -8.94 10.31
C SER A 277 -11.48 -7.80 9.90
N PHE A 278 -11.11 -7.05 8.87
CA PHE A 278 -11.93 -5.95 8.33
C PHE A 278 -13.07 -6.44 7.43
N THR A 279 -12.87 -7.58 6.77
CA THR A 279 -13.87 -8.32 5.99
C THR A 279 -14.45 -9.46 6.83
N ASP A 280 -15.39 -10.24 6.28
CA ASP A 280 -15.61 -11.61 6.78
C ASP A 280 -14.26 -12.35 6.91
N ILE A 281 -14.15 -13.26 7.88
CA ILE A 281 -12.89 -13.97 8.15
C ILE A 281 -12.45 -14.84 6.98
N LEU A 282 -13.35 -15.22 6.08
CA LEU A 282 -13.02 -15.90 4.82
C LEU A 282 -12.98 -14.94 3.62
N GLY A 283 -13.21 -13.65 3.84
CA GLY A 283 -13.21 -12.59 2.85
C GLY A 283 -14.58 -12.23 2.33
N ASP A 284 -14.69 -11.00 1.82
CA ASP A 284 -15.89 -10.45 1.19
C ASP A 284 -15.83 -10.66 -0.33
N GLU A 285 -16.99 -10.85 -0.96
CA GLU A 285 -17.08 -10.99 -2.42
C GLU A 285 -16.61 -9.74 -3.17
N ILE A 286 -15.78 -9.93 -4.19
CA ILE A 286 -15.38 -8.86 -5.10
C ILE A 286 -16.46 -8.69 -6.17
N LEU A 287 -17.10 -7.52 -6.20
CA LEU A 287 -18.18 -7.22 -7.13
C LEU A 287 -17.66 -6.39 -8.32
N ASN A 288 -17.95 -6.84 -9.54
CA ASN A 288 -17.71 -6.09 -10.79
C ASN A 288 -16.25 -5.68 -11.06
N SER A 289 -15.30 -6.59 -10.84
CA SER A 289 -13.88 -6.36 -11.16
C SER A 289 -13.57 -6.78 -12.61
N GLU A 290 -13.48 -5.79 -13.51
CA GLU A 290 -13.06 -5.99 -14.90
C GLU A 290 -11.53 -6.04 -15.02
N ALA A 291 -11.02 -6.63 -16.11
CA ALA A 291 -9.59 -6.65 -16.38
C ALA A 291 -9.03 -5.23 -16.50
N LEU A 292 -7.86 -5.00 -15.91
CA LEU A 292 -7.11 -3.74 -15.90
C LEU A 292 -7.90 -2.55 -15.33
N SER A 293 -8.92 -2.82 -14.50
CA SER A 293 -9.70 -1.80 -13.81
C SER A 293 -9.24 -1.63 -12.36
N ASP A 294 -9.28 -0.39 -11.88
CA ASP A 294 -9.06 -0.08 -10.48
C ASP A 294 -10.22 -0.55 -9.63
N ASN A 295 -9.91 -1.36 -8.61
CA ASN A 295 -10.85 -1.73 -7.56
C ASN A 295 -10.35 -1.13 -6.25
N LEU A 296 -11.22 -0.38 -5.57
CA LEU A 296 -10.89 0.38 -4.36
C LEU A 296 -11.85 -0.02 -3.24
N ILE A 297 -11.30 -0.35 -2.09
CA ILE A 297 -12.04 -0.67 -0.88
C ILE A 297 -11.49 0.17 0.26
N TYR A 298 -12.39 0.77 1.03
CA TYR A 298 -12.07 1.63 2.15
C TYR A 298 -12.54 1.00 3.44
N PHE A 299 -11.70 1.05 4.46
CA PHE A 299 -12.01 0.60 5.81
C PHE A 299 -11.71 1.71 6.82
N ASP A 300 -12.55 1.78 7.83
CA ASP A 300 -12.38 2.65 8.99
C ASP A 300 -12.47 1.77 10.25
N LEU A 301 -11.50 1.95 11.16
CA LEU A 301 -11.45 1.23 12.42
C LEU A 301 -11.12 2.19 13.57
N ASP A 302 -12.02 2.26 14.55
CA ASP A 302 -11.75 2.89 15.84
C ASP A 302 -10.90 1.95 16.69
N MET A 303 -9.59 2.20 16.73
CA MET A 303 -8.63 1.37 17.47
C MET A 303 -8.79 1.47 18.99
N SER A 304 -9.55 2.44 19.51
CA SER A 304 -9.73 2.60 20.96
C SER A 304 -10.48 1.47 21.64
N GLN A 305 -11.13 0.61 20.84
CA GLN A 305 -11.85 -0.57 21.29
C GLN A 305 -10.93 -1.77 21.47
N PHE A 306 -9.66 -1.65 21.09
CA PHE A 306 -8.66 -2.71 21.10
C PHE A 306 -7.42 -2.28 21.87
N ASP A 307 -6.68 -3.26 22.37
CA ASP A 307 -5.36 -3.07 22.95
C ASP A 307 -4.32 -3.42 21.89
N PHE A 308 -4.24 -2.60 20.85
CA PHE A 308 -3.22 -2.70 19.81
C PHE A 308 -2.08 -1.73 20.14
N ASN A 309 -0.86 -2.10 19.83
CA ASN A 309 0.24 -1.16 19.66
C ASN A 309 0.36 -0.80 18.17
N PRO A 310 -0.06 0.40 17.72
CA PRO A 310 -0.06 0.75 16.30
C PRO A 310 1.31 0.60 15.62
N GLU A 311 2.39 0.85 16.36
CA GLU A 311 3.76 0.68 15.86
C GLU A 311 4.10 -0.76 15.51
N ASN A 312 3.39 -1.75 16.06
CA ASN A 312 3.61 -3.16 15.76
C ASN A 312 2.54 -3.73 14.84
N THR A 313 1.64 -2.91 14.30
CA THR A 313 0.51 -3.42 13.51
C THR A 313 0.77 -3.32 12.01
N ASN A 314 0.29 -4.33 11.29
CA ASN A 314 0.33 -4.40 9.84
C ASN A 314 -1.06 -4.72 9.29
N ILE A 315 -1.37 -4.23 8.09
CA ILE A 315 -2.53 -4.62 7.31
C ILE A 315 -2.09 -5.64 6.27
N ILE A 316 -2.81 -6.76 6.21
CA ILE A 316 -2.59 -7.81 5.22
C ILE A 316 -3.81 -7.87 4.31
N ALA A 317 -3.61 -7.69 3.00
CA ALA A 317 -4.67 -7.85 2.00
C ALA A 317 -4.38 -9.09 1.14
N ILE A 318 -5.40 -9.92 0.92
CA ILE A 318 -5.28 -11.19 0.19
C ILE A 318 -6.43 -11.26 -0.81
N ILE A 319 -6.12 -11.63 -2.06
CA ILE A 319 -7.15 -11.98 -3.05
C ILE A 319 -7.20 -13.49 -3.15
N VAL A 320 -8.38 -14.07 -2.95
CA VAL A 320 -8.61 -15.52 -2.98
C VAL A 320 -9.61 -15.89 -4.06
N ASN A 321 -9.50 -17.11 -4.60
CA ASN A 321 -10.52 -17.67 -5.49
C ASN A 321 -11.72 -18.23 -4.69
N SER A 322 -12.71 -18.79 -5.40
CA SER A 322 -13.92 -19.36 -4.80
C SER A 322 -13.67 -20.55 -3.85
N ASP A 323 -12.55 -21.25 -3.99
CA ASP A 323 -12.14 -22.35 -3.11
C ASP A 323 -11.38 -21.86 -1.86
N ASN A 324 -11.12 -20.54 -1.75
CA ASN A 324 -10.23 -19.89 -0.79
C ASN A 324 -8.72 -20.06 -1.03
N LEU A 325 -8.28 -20.51 -2.20
CA LEU A 325 -6.85 -20.47 -2.53
C LEU A 325 -6.41 -19.01 -2.65
N ALA A 326 -5.37 -18.61 -1.91
CA ALA A 326 -4.80 -17.28 -2.09
C ALA A 326 -4.07 -17.19 -3.43
N LEU A 327 -4.41 -16.16 -4.20
CA LEU A 327 -3.84 -15.90 -5.52
C LEU A 327 -2.72 -14.88 -5.43
N ASN A 328 -2.89 -13.80 -4.66
CA ASN A 328 -1.81 -12.90 -4.31
C ASN A 328 -2.11 -12.23 -2.95
N SER A 329 -1.09 -11.62 -2.36
CA SER A 329 -1.19 -10.91 -1.09
C SER A 329 -0.34 -9.63 -1.07
N GLN A 330 -0.58 -8.77 -0.08
CA GLN A 330 0.23 -7.60 0.21
C GLN A 330 0.19 -7.31 1.70
N SER A 331 1.27 -6.77 2.24
CA SER A 331 1.35 -6.29 3.61
C SER A 331 1.85 -4.85 3.66
N ALA A 332 1.36 -4.07 4.62
CA ALA A 332 1.88 -2.75 4.91
C ALA A 332 1.76 -2.47 6.39
N ARG A 333 2.75 -1.80 6.99
CA ARG A 333 2.63 -1.29 8.34
C ARG A 333 1.51 -0.25 8.39
N VAL A 334 0.78 -0.21 9.50
CA VAL A 334 -0.27 0.80 9.69
C VAL A 334 0.35 2.20 9.66
N GLY A 335 -0.27 3.12 8.91
CA GLY A 335 0.23 4.48 8.70
C GLY A 335 1.21 4.62 7.53
N GLU A 336 1.52 3.52 6.83
CA GLU A 336 2.40 3.51 5.67
C GLU A 336 1.63 3.27 4.37
N PHE A 337 2.30 3.58 3.26
CA PHE A 337 1.86 3.26 1.92
C PHE A 337 2.79 2.21 1.31
N GLN A 338 2.23 1.06 0.97
CA GLN A 338 2.87 0.03 0.17
C GLN A 338 2.21 -0.02 -1.20
N ASP A 339 2.98 0.33 -2.23
CA ASP A 339 2.53 0.24 -3.61
C ASP A 339 2.57 -1.21 -4.12
N PHE A 340 2.22 -1.42 -5.39
CA PHE A 340 2.22 -2.73 -6.04
C PHE A 340 3.55 -3.49 -5.89
N ASN A 341 4.70 -2.80 -5.98
CA ASN A 341 6.03 -3.39 -5.93
C ASN A 341 6.91 -2.80 -4.82
#